data_AF-A0A383AQR0-F1
#
_entry.id   AF-A0A383AQR0-F1
#
_cell.length_a   1.000
_cell.length_b   1.000
_cell.length_c   1.000
_cell.angle_alpha   90.00
_cell.angle_beta   90.00
_cell.angle_gamma   90.00
#
_symmetry.space_group_name_H-M   'P 1'
#
loop_
_entity.id
_entity.type
_entity.pdbx_description
1 polymer ?
#
loop_
_entity_poly.entity_id
_entity_poly.type
_entity_poly.pdbx_seq_one_letter_code
_entity_poly.pdbx_strand_id
1 'polypeptide(L)'
;MSFYTNVSALGNNILFRGISNEGKRFKDRIEYHPTLYIPTKEETKFRTLEGKPVGKIQPGTMKECREFIAKYNEVDNFSIYGNDKFEFSFIAEHFPEEHIDYDFSQIRVAYLDIEVASENGFPDIENANEEVTAITIKIDGKNYVFGRGEFVH
;
A
#
# COMPACT_ATOMS: atom_id res chain seq x y z
N MET A 1 -11.47 -4.38 17.34
CA MET A 1 -11.62 -3.85 15.98
C MET A 1 -10.28 -4.04 15.29
N SER A 2 -10.27 -4.64 14.10
CA SER A 2 -9.04 -4.88 13.33
C SER A 2 -8.71 -3.65 12.51
N PHE A 3 -7.42 -3.37 12.30
CA PHE A 3 -6.99 -2.26 11.44
C PHE A 3 -5.78 -2.65 10.58
N TYR A 4 -5.64 -2.04 9.42
CA TYR A 4 -4.49 -2.26 8.54
C TYR A 4 -3.29 -1.43 8.98
N THR A 5 -2.09 -1.94 8.69
CA THR A 5 -0.81 -1.22 8.88
C THR A 5 -0.05 -1.04 7.58
N ASN A 6 -0.31 -1.89 6.58
CA ASN A 6 0.19 -1.74 5.23
C ASN A 6 -0.71 -2.48 4.25
N VAL A 7 -1.03 -1.85 3.12
CA VAL A 7 -1.73 -2.43 1.99
C VAL A 7 -0.94 -2.05 0.75
N SER A 8 -0.60 -3.02 -0.09
CA SER A 8 0.21 -2.78 -1.28
C SER A 8 -0.16 -3.74 -2.40
N ALA A 9 -0.25 -3.23 -3.62
CA ALA A 9 -0.50 -4.02 -4.82
C ALA A 9 0.79 -4.74 -5.29
N LEU A 10 0.70 -6.03 -5.60
CA LEU A 10 1.75 -6.80 -6.27
C LEU A 10 1.14 -7.79 -7.27
N GLY A 11 1.25 -7.47 -8.57
CA GLY A 11 0.62 -8.25 -9.63
C GLY A 11 -0.91 -8.24 -9.48
N ASN A 12 -1.51 -9.43 -9.41
CA ASN A 12 -2.94 -9.62 -9.14
C ASN A 12 -3.30 -9.71 -7.65
N ASN A 13 -2.33 -9.52 -6.76
CA ASN A 13 -2.53 -9.68 -5.33
C ASN A 13 -2.42 -8.35 -4.59
N ILE A 14 -3.16 -8.25 -3.49
CA ILE A 14 -2.93 -7.30 -2.42
C ILE A 14 -2.08 -7.99 -1.35
N LEU A 15 -0.94 -7.38 -1.03
CA LEU A 15 -0.15 -7.67 0.15
C LEU A 15 -0.70 -6.84 1.30
N PHE A 16 -1.10 -7.51 2.36
CA PHE A 16 -1.88 -6.90 3.42
C PHE A 16 -1.26 -7.26 4.77
N ARG A 17 -1.02 -6.25 5.61
CA ARG A 17 -0.62 -6.41 7.00
C ARG A 17 -1.58 -5.64 7.87
N GLY A 18 -1.93 -6.20 9.01
CA GLY A 18 -2.82 -5.55 9.97
C GLY A 18 -2.70 -6.13 11.36
N ILE A 19 -3.56 -5.63 12.24
CA ILE A 19 -3.79 -6.15 13.57
C ILE A 19 -5.20 -6.71 13.63
N SER A 20 -5.35 -7.95 14.09
CA SER A 20 -6.66 -8.61 14.25
C SER A 20 -7.42 -8.06 15.45
N ASN A 21 -8.68 -8.44 15.59
CA ASN A 21 -9.51 -8.05 16.74
C ASN A 21 -8.92 -8.50 18.09
N GLU A 22 -8.14 -9.58 18.11
CA GLU A 22 -7.44 -10.10 19.29
C GLU A 22 -6.08 -9.42 19.53
N GLY A 23 -5.75 -8.37 18.79
CA GLY A 23 -4.47 -7.64 18.91
C GLY A 23 -3.28 -8.36 18.26
N LYS A 24 -3.50 -9.40 17.45
CA LYS A 24 -2.43 -10.16 16.81
C LYS A 24 -2.05 -9.56 15.46
N ARG A 25 -0.75 -9.39 15.22
CA ARG A 25 -0.22 -9.04 13.89
C ARG A 25 -0.49 -10.17 12.91
N PHE A 26 -0.96 -9.83 11.72
CA PHE A 26 -1.07 -10.77 10.61
C PHE A 26 -0.47 -10.19 9.33
N LYS A 27 -0.20 -11.09 8.38
CA LYS A 27 0.25 -10.77 7.03
C LYS A 27 -0.46 -11.73 6.08
N ASP A 28 -0.99 -11.20 4.98
CA ASP A 28 -1.70 -11.97 3.97
C ASP A 28 -1.33 -11.52 2.56
N ARG A 29 -1.60 -12.43 1.62
CA ARG A 29 -1.54 -12.21 0.18
C ARG A 29 -2.87 -12.66 -0.39
N ILE A 30 -3.64 -11.71 -0.90
CA ILE A 30 -5.02 -11.94 -1.36
C ILE A 30 -5.07 -11.64 -2.85
N GLU A 31 -5.49 -12.59 -3.67
CA GLU A 31 -5.83 -12.28 -5.06
C GLU A 31 -7.06 -11.38 -5.08
N TYR A 32 -6.94 -10.20 -5.68
CA TYR A 32 -7.98 -9.17 -5.61
C TYR A 32 -8.62 -8.95 -6.98
N HIS A 33 -9.96 -8.80 -6.95
CA HIS A 33 -10.83 -8.65 -8.12
C HIS A 33 -11.59 -7.33 -7.99
N PRO A 34 -11.00 -6.20 -8.43
CA PRO A 34 -11.53 -4.87 -8.21
C PRO A 34 -12.89 -4.66 -8.89
N THR A 35 -13.71 -3.80 -8.28
CA THR A 35 -14.93 -3.31 -8.92
C THR A 35 -14.66 -1.99 -9.64
N LEU A 36 -14.98 -1.94 -10.92
CA LEU A 36 -15.07 -0.72 -11.73
C LEU A 36 -16.54 -0.37 -11.99
N TYR A 37 -16.78 0.77 -12.64
CA TYR A 37 -18.12 1.27 -12.89
C TYR A 37 -18.26 1.80 -14.32
N ILE A 38 -19.42 1.57 -14.94
CA ILE A 38 -19.74 2.03 -16.30
C ILE A 38 -21.12 2.71 -16.32
N PRO A 39 -21.39 3.63 -17.26
CA PRO A 39 -22.72 4.21 -17.44
C PRO A 39 -23.80 3.13 -17.57
N THR A 40 -24.94 3.33 -16.91
CA THR A 40 -26.09 2.41 -17.02
C THR A 40 -27.40 3.19 -17.09
N LYS A 41 -28.44 2.56 -17.64
CA LYS A 41 -29.82 3.06 -17.60
C LYS A 41 -30.62 2.48 -16.43
N GLU A 42 -30.07 1.48 -15.75
CA GLU A 42 -30.70 0.83 -14.61
C GLU A 42 -30.62 1.70 -13.36
N GLU A 43 -31.60 1.55 -12.47
CA GLU A 43 -31.53 2.18 -11.15
C GLU A 43 -30.46 1.50 -10.29
N THR A 44 -29.41 2.23 -9.94
CA THR A 44 -28.36 1.77 -9.02
C THR A 44 -28.22 2.74 -7.85
N LYS A 45 -27.44 2.37 -6.82
CA LYS A 45 -27.04 3.31 -5.77
C LYS A 45 -25.79 4.14 -6.11
N PHE A 46 -25.10 3.81 -7.21
CA PHE A 46 -23.82 4.42 -7.57
C PHE A 46 -24.02 5.56 -8.57
N ARG A 47 -23.35 6.68 -8.33
CA ARG A 47 -23.46 7.88 -9.14
C ARG A 47 -22.08 8.42 -9.44
N THR A 48 -21.91 9.03 -10.62
CA THR A 48 -20.76 9.91 -10.87
C THR A 48 -20.88 11.17 -10.00
N LEU A 49 -19.83 11.99 -9.96
CA LEU A 49 -19.85 13.27 -9.24
C LEU A 49 -20.92 14.24 -9.81
N GLU A 50 -21.27 14.08 -11.08
CA GLU A 50 -22.33 14.82 -11.76
C GLU A 50 -23.73 14.20 -11.59
N GLY A 51 -23.87 13.16 -10.76
CA GLY A 51 -25.15 12.51 -10.48
C GLY A 51 -25.65 11.54 -11.56
N LYS A 52 -24.81 11.15 -12.53
CA LYS A 52 -25.20 10.17 -13.56
C LYS A 52 -25.16 8.74 -13.00
N PRO A 53 -26.15 7.87 -13.31
CA PRO A 53 -26.17 6.49 -12.84
C PRO A 53 -25.03 5.67 -13.47
N VAL A 54 -24.36 4.88 -12.64
CA VAL A 54 -23.34 3.91 -13.07
C VAL A 54 -23.61 2.53 -12.45
N GLY A 55 -23.28 1.48 -13.19
CA GLY A 55 -23.38 0.08 -12.77
C GLY A 55 -22.00 -0.49 -12.48
N LYS A 56 -21.93 -1.45 -11.55
CA LYS A 56 -20.70 -2.18 -11.24
C LYS A 56 -20.31 -3.12 -12.37
N ILE A 57 -19.02 -3.26 -12.61
CA ILE A 57 -18.43 -4.31 -13.45
C ILE A 57 -17.16 -4.82 -12.78
N GLN A 58 -16.94 -6.14 -12.84
CA GLN A 58 -15.71 -6.78 -12.37
C GLN A 58 -15.09 -7.53 -13.56
N PRO A 59 -14.21 -6.87 -14.34
CA PRO A 59 -13.53 -7.51 -15.48
C PRO A 59 -12.71 -8.74 -15.11
N GLY A 60 -12.32 -8.88 -13.84
CA GLY A 60 -11.57 -10.01 -13.30
C GLY A 60 -10.50 -9.52 -12.32
N THR A 61 -9.31 -10.06 -12.47
CA THR A 61 -8.12 -9.72 -11.68
C THR A 61 -7.69 -8.26 -11.87
N MET A 62 -6.82 -7.76 -10.99
CA MET A 62 -6.25 -6.41 -11.11
C MET A 62 -5.58 -6.15 -12.49
N LYS A 63 -4.89 -7.14 -13.06
CA LYS A 63 -4.31 -7.00 -14.41
C LYS A 63 -5.40 -6.85 -15.47
N GLU A 64 -6.40 -7.72 -15.47
CA GLU A 64 -7.53 -7.68 -16.42
C GLU A 64 -8.31 -6.37 -16.30
N CYS A 65 -8.45 -5.82 -15.10
CA CYS A 65 -9.06 -4.51 -14.89
C CYS A 65 -8.24 -3.37 -15.54
N ARG A 66 -6.90 -3.40 -15.42
CA ARG A 66 -6.03 -2.41 -16.09
C ARG A 66 -6.08 -2.55 -17.61
N GLU A 67 -6.08 -3.77 -18.11
CA GLU A 67 -6.23 -4.04 -19.55
C GLU A 67 -7.59 -3.58 -20.06
N PHE A 68 -8.66 -3.80 -19.28
CA PHE A 68 -10.00 -3.31 -19.58
C PHE A 68 -10.01 -1.76 -19.64
N ILE A 69 -9.44 -1.08 -18.66
CA ILE A 69 -9.32 0.39 -18.68
C ILE A 69 -8.56 0.85 -19.92
N ALA A 70 -7.38 0.27 -20.19
CA ALA A 70 -6.54 0.66 -21.32
C ALA A 70 -7.24 0.44 -22.67
N LYS A 71 -7.91 -0.71 -22.84
CA LYS A 71 -8.60 -1.07 -24.09
C LYS A 71 -9.70 -0.08 -24.46
N TYR A 72 -10.43 0.43 -23.47
CA TYR A 72 -11.58 1.30 -23.73
C TYR A 72 -11.29 2.78 -23.53
N ASN A 73 -10.07 3.16 -23.11
CA ASN A 73 -9.68 4.56 -22.95
C ASN A 73 -9.74 5.37 -24.26
N GLU A 74 -9.59 4.69 -25.41
CA GLU A 74 -9.65 5.31 -26.75
C GLU A 74 -11.02 5.21 -27.42
N VAL A 75 -12.01 4.58 -26.76
CA VAL A 75 -13.34 4.39 -27.34
C VAL A 75 -14.22 5.58 -26.98
N ASP A 76 -14.52 6.42 -27.97
CA ASP A 76 -15.46 7.52 -27.82
C ASP A 76 -16.81 7.01 -27.28
N ASN A 77 -17.34 7.72 -26.28
CA ASN A 77 -18.59 7.41 -25.56
C ASN A 77 -18.58 6.17 -24.65
N PHE A 78 -17.42 5.58 -24.32
CA PHE A 78 -17.32 4.55 -23.29
C PHE A 78 -16.45 5.00 -22.11
N SER A 79 -17.07 5.62 -21.12
CA SER A 79 -16.38 6.03 -19.89
C SER A 79 -16.32 4.89 -18.89
N ILE A 80 -15.12 4.63 -18.35
CA ILE A 80 -14.91 3.74 -17.21
C ILE A 80 -14.63 4.61 -15.99
N TYR A 81 -15.29 4.29 -14.88
CA TYR A 81 -15.13 4.96 -13.59
C TYR A 81 -14.66 3.99 -12.52
N GLY A 82 -14.16 4.52 -11.42
CA GLY A 82 -13.59 3.76 -10.31
C GLY A 82 -12.14 4.17 -10.04
N ASN A 83 -11.56 3.61 -8.98
CA ASN A 83 -10.17 3.86 -8.61
C ASN A 83 -9.27 2.78 -9.23
N ASP A 84 -8.28 3.20 -10.01
CA ASP A 84 -7.30 2.32 -10.66
C ASP A 84 -6.09 1.98 -9.77
N LYS A 85 -5.96 2.67 -8.63
CA LYS A 85 -5.12 2.28 -7.49
C LYS A 85 -5.92 1.36 -6.57
N PHE A 86 -5.98 0.10 -6.97
CA PHE A 86 -6.84 -0.92 -6.37
C PHE A 86 -6.60 -1.19 -4.89
N GLU A 87 -5.44 -0.85 -4.33
CA GLU A 87 -5.20 -0.88 -2.89
C GLU A 87 -6.19 0.00 -2.11
N PHE A 88 -6.61 1.14 -2.67
CA PHE A 88 -7.61 2.00 -2.02
C PHE A 88 -9.02 1.44 -2.15
N SER A 89 -9.35 0.81 -3.29
CA SER A 89 -10.61 0.08 -3.44
C SER A 89 -10.69 -1.08 -2.43
N PHE A 90 -9.59 -1.82 -2.27
CA PHE A 90 -9.48 -2.87 -1.27
C PHE A 90 -9.70 -2.33 0.15
N ILE A 91 -9.04 -1.23 0.52
CA ILE A 91 -9.22 -0.59 1.84
C ILE A 91 -10.69 -0.19 2.03
N ALA A 92 -11.30 0.50 1.07
CA ALA A 92 -12.68 0.98 1.19
C ALA A 92 -13.70 -0.16 1.31
N GLU A 93 -13.44 -1.31 0.69
CA GLU A 93 -14.30 -2.50 0.76
C GLU A 93 -14.13 -3.28 2.08
N HIS A 94 -12.92 -3.36 2.62
CA HIS A 94 -12.60 -4.18 3.80
C HIS A 94 -12.60 -3.40 5.12
N PHE A 95 -12.49 -2.07 5.05
CA PHE A 95 -12.55 -1.14 6.17
C PHE A 95 -13.55 -0.01 5.84
N PRO A 96 -14.85 -0.33 5.73
CA PRO A 96 -15.87 0.62 5.27
C PRO A 96 -16.27 1.67 6.32
N GLU A 97 -15.71 1.59 7.53
CA GLU A 97 -16.02 2.52 8.61
C GLU A 97 -15.58 3.94 8.27
N GLU A 98 -16.40 4.93 8.63
CA GLU A 98 -16.09 6.35 8.43
C GLU A 98 -14.80 6.77 9.16
N HIS A 99 -14.59 6.17 10.33
CA HIS A 99 -13.39 6.33 11.14
C HIS A 99 -12.83 4.96 11.50
N ILE A 100 -11.58 4.72 11.13
CA ILE A 100 -10.85 3.51 11.50
C ILE A 100 -10.12 3.80 12.81
N ASP A 101 -10.67 3.29 13.91
CA ASP A 101 -9.99 3.34 15.20
C ASP A 101 -8.78 2.39 15.19
N TYR A 102 -7.62 2.90 15.61
CA TYR A 102 -6.39 2.12 15.69
C TYR A 102 -5.68 2.36 17.03
N ASP A 103 -5.07 1.30 17.57
CA ASP A 103 -4.19 1.40 18.72
C ASP A 103 -2.76 1.66 18.25
N PHE A 104 -2.28 2.89 18.46
CA PHE A 104 -0.92 3.28 18.07
C PHE A 104 0.16 2.43 18.78
N SER A 105 -0.10 1.92 19.98
CA SER A 105 0.85 1.03 20.69
C SER A 105 1.07 -0.30 19.95
N GLN A 106 0.14 -0.67 19.06
CA GLN A 106 0.23 -1.84 18.21
C GLN A 106 0.88 -1.53 16.84
N ILE A 107 1.36 -0.30 16.62
CA ILE A 107 2.12 0.08 15.42
C ILE A 107 3.62 0.11 15.76
N ARG A 108 4.42 -0.55 14.92
CA ARG A 108 5.89 -0.56 15.07
C ARG A 108 6.47 0.60 14.30
N VAL A 109 7.00 1.58 15.02
CA VAL A 109 7.71 2.73 14.46
C VAL A 109 9.19 2.57 14.72
N ALA A 110 9.99 2.61 13.65
CA ALA A 110 11.44 2.55 13.71
C ALA A 110 12.03 3.84 13.12
N TYR A 111 13.05 4.38 13.80
CA TYR A 111 13.89 5.45 13.28
C TYR A 111 15.25 4.84 12.94
N LEU A 112 15.72 5.07 11.72
CA LEU A 112 16.95 4.52 11.18
C LEU A 112 17.86 5.66 10.77
N ASP A 113 19.13 5.57 11.15
CA ASP A 113 20.19 6.48 10.73
C ASP A 113 21.48 5.67 10.50
N ILE A 114 22.29 6.07 9.53
CA ILE A 114 23.51 5.35 9.14
C ILE A 114 24.70 6.29 9.03
N GLU A 115 25.88 5.77 9.33
CA GLU A 115 27.16 6.44 9.09
C GLU A 115 27.93 5.68 8.02
N VAL A 116 28.56 6.42 7.12
CA VAL A 116 29.27 5.87 5.96
C VAL A 116 30.65 6.50 5.87
N ALA A 117 31.65 5.72 5.49
CA ALA A 117 32.96 6.24 5.15
C ALA A 117 32.87 7.25 3.99
N SER A 118 33.86 8.14 3.88
CA SER A 118 33.83 9.24 2.90
C SER A 118 35.23 9.45 2.29
N GLU A 119 35.97 8.36 2.08
CA GLU A 119 37.37 8.41 1.62
C GLU A 119 37.48 9.01 0.20
N ASN A 120 36.43 8.85 -0.62
CA ASN A 120 36.38 9.35 -1.99
C ASN A 120 35.43 10.56 -2.17
N GLY A 121 35.19 11.32 -1.09
CA GLY A 121 34.26 12.45 -1.09
C GLY A 121 32.86 12.06 -0.59
N PHE A 122 31.85 12.90 -0.88
CA PHE A 122 30.48 12.67 -0.39
C PHE A 122 29.95 11.32 -0.91
N PRO A 123 29.48 10.42 -0.03
CA PRO A 123 29.02 9.10 -0.44
C PRO A 123 27.83 9.18 -1.41
N ASP A 124 27.99 8.60 -2.59
CA ASP A 124 26.94 8.52 -3.60
C ASP A 124 26.05 7.29 -3.39
N ILE A 125 24.73 7.51 -3.35
CA ILE A 125 23.74 6.48 -3.04
C ILE A 125 23.53 5.48 -4.18
N GLU A 126 23.80 5.89 -5.43
CA GLU A 126 23.61 5.01 -6.60
C GLU A 126 24.73 3.97 -6.69
N ASN A 127 25.97 4.38 -6.41
CA ASN A 127 27.13 3.50 -6.44
C ASN A 127 27.36 2.76 -5.10
N ALA A 128 27.07 3.40 -3.96
CA ALA A 128 27.24 2.83 -2.62
C ALA A 128 28.62 2.16 -2.39
N ASN A 129 29.68 2.75 -2.95
CA ASN A 129 31.05 2.20 -2.92
C ASN A 129 31.77 2.37 -1.58
N GLU A 130 31.26 3.27 -0.73
CA GLU A 130 31.82 3.54 0.59
C GLU A 130 31.19 2.62 1.64
N GLU A 131 31.98 2.25 2.64
CA GLU A 131 31.56 1.29 3.64
C GLU A 131 30.65 1.92 4.70
N VAL A 132 29.53 1.27 5.03
CA VAL A 132 28.71 1.64 6.20
C VAL A 132 29.49 1.31 7.47
N THR A 133 29.77 2.32 8.28
CA THR A 133 30.58 2.22 9.50
C THR A 133 29.72 2.08 10.75
N ALA A 134 28.50 2.61 10.74
CA ALA A 134 27.53 2.40 11.79
C ALA A 134 26.08 2.40 11.27
N ILE A 135 25.22 1.66 11.97
CA ILE A 135 23.77 1.71 11.79
C ILE A 135 23.13 1.89 13.16
N THR A 136 22.33 2.94 13.33
CA THR A 136 21.55 3.17 14.54
C THR A 136 20.07 2.98 14.25
N ILE A 137 19.42 2.13 15.04
CA ILE A 137 17.97 1.88 14.95
C ILE A 137 17.33 2.17 16.31
N LYS A 138 16.41 3.12 16.36
CA LYS A 138 15.52 3.33 17.51
C LYS A 138 14.17 2.69 17.23
N ILE A 139 13.82 1.66 17.99
CA ILE A 139 12.55 0.92 17.86
C ILE A 139 12.11 0.40 19.23
N ASP A 140 10.81 0.41 19.52
CA ASP A 140 10.23 -0.06 20.80
C ASP A 140 10.89 0.56 22.05
N GLY A 141 11.25 1.84 21.98
CA GLY A 141 11.91 2.55 23.08
C GLY A 141 13.36 2.15 23.33
N LYS A 142 13.96 1.30 22.49
CA LYS A 142 15.37 0.88 22.56
C LYS A 142 16.18 1.46 21.40
N ASN A 143 17.44 1.75 21.65
CA ASN A 143 18.42 2.08 20.62
C ASN A 143 19.32 0.87 20.39
N TYR A 144 19.40 0.41 19.16
CA TYR A 144 20.31 -0.62 18.70
C TYR A 144 21.37 0.06 17.84
N VAL A 145 22.63 -0.03 18.26
CA VAL A 145 23.75 0.56 17.54
C VAL A 145 24.65 -0.57 17.07
N PHE A 146 24.83 -0.66 15.76
CA PHE A 146 25.69 -1.63 15.10
C PHE A 146 26.91 -0.87 14.58
N GLY A 147 28.04 -0.99 15.28
CA GLY A 147 29.33 -0.50 14.80
C GLY A 147 30.00 -1.55 13.92
N ARG A 148 30.78 -1.10 12.94
CA ARG A 148 31.63 -1.96 12.13
C ARG A 148 32.86 -2.42 12.93
N GLY A 149 33.19 -3.70 12.82
CA GLY A 149 34.39 -4.29 13.44
C GLY A 149 34.14 -4.82 14.86
N GLU A 150 35.21 -5.30 15.49
CA GLU A 150 35.13 -5.73 16.89
C GLU A 150 34.99 -4.52 17.81
N PHE A 151 34.09 -4.64 18.78
CA PHE A 151 33.95 -3.64 19.81
C PHE A 151 35.15 -3.72 20.76
N VAL A 152 35.95 -2.65 20.79
CA VAL A 152 37.10 -2.53 21.69
C VAL A 152 36.74 -1.58 22.82
N HIS A 153 36.87 -2.07 24.06
CA HIS A 153 36.61 -1.33 25.29
C HIS A 153 37.76 -0.42 25.70
#